data_AF-A0A537EP80-F1
#
_entry.id   AF-A0A537EP80-F1
#
_cell.length_a   1.000
_cell.length_b   1.000
_cell.length_c   1.000
_cell.angle_alpha   90.00
_cell.angle_beta   90.00
_cell.angle_gamma   90.00
#
_symmetry.space_group_name_H-M   'P 1'
#
loop_
_entity.id
_entity.type
_entity.pdbx_description
1 polymer ?
#
loop_
_entity_poly.entity_id
_entity_poly.type
_entity_poly.pdbx_seq_one_letter_code
_entity_poly.pdbx_strand_id
1 'polypeptide(L)'
;MRNEINRLAHHAVRQLPTFSNIKGITVLTLLSLSLCFPPILLSEQIYFTEDIWVSEHGCQHGLHHQPKGPFAVFLFCEDALGDYIGVIYVDILGAPNAEPFSNRWMLDNRLWQEPIWASDVTSFAWDPSGSRLYVATSNIYGSGGLYELNLKTRKAKQLAPKGKQVDGVDNFGPGYVITELDKEKQVLRYKINESNSKDGTRSAEISLKTRDK
;
A
#
# COMPACT_ATOMS: atom_id res chain seq x y z
N MET A 1 4.19 -44.05 29.00
CA MET A 1 2.80 -44.27 29.42
C MET A 1 1.88 -43.85 28.28
N ARG A 2 1.65 -44.78 27.36
CA ARG A 2 0.65 -44.66 26.29
C ARG A 2 -0.56 -45.46 26.76
N ASN A 3 -1.66 -44.80 27.06
CA ASN A 3 -3.00 -45.39 27.14
C ASN A 3 -4.02 -44.27 27.38
N GLU A 4 -5.18 -44.41 26.74
CA GLU A 4 -6.36 -43.53 26.81
C GLU A 4 -6.14 -42.21 26.07
N ILE A 5 -6.62 -42.01 24.84
CA ILE A 5 -8.03 -41.76 24.51
C ILE A 5 -8.22 -42.16 23.04
N ASN A 6 -8.62 -43.41 22.78
CA ASN A 6 -9.00 -43.92 21.45
C ASN A 6 -10.15 -44.93 21.60
N ARG A 7 -11.21 -44.50 22.27
CA ARG A 7 -12.51 -45.17 22.33
C ARG A 7 -13.55 -44.07 22.35
N LEU A 8 -14.20 -43.84 21.21
CA LEU A 8 -15.56 -43.29 21.02
C LEU A 8 -15.68 -42.68 19.61
N ALA A 9 -15.60 -43.50 18.57
CA ALA A 9 -16.13 -43.16 17.23
C ALA A 9 -16.28 -44.41 16.34
N HIS A 10 -16.75 -45.51 16.91
CA HIS A 10 -17.26 -46.65 16.15
C HIS A 10 -18.66 -46.95 16.67
N HIS A 11 -19.69 -46.37 16.05
CA HIS A 11 -21.06 -46.89 15.96
C HIS A 11 -21.97 -45.86 15.29
N ALA A 12 -22.09 -45.91 13.96
CA ALA A 12 -23.25 -45.40 13.21
C ALA A 12 -23.15 -45.85 11.74
N VAL A 13 -23.23 -47.16 11.51
CA VAL A 13 -23.56 -47.74 10.19
C VAL A 13 -24.82 -48.57 10.43
N ARG A 14 -25.79 -48.47 9.51
CA ARG A 14 -27.17 -49.05 9.48
C ARG A 14 -28.21 -48.00 9.95
N GLN A 15 -29.25 -47.62 9.20
CA GLN A 15 -29.93 -48.18 8.03
C GLN A 15 -30.60 -47.04 7.22
N LEU A 16 -30.64 -47.17 5.89
CA LEU A 16 -31.52 -46.41 5.01
C LEU A 16 -32.88 -47.12 4.93
N PRO A 17 -34.03 -46.45 5.15
CA PRO A 17 -35.33 -47.05 4.85
C PRO A 17 -35.67 -46.93 3.36
N THR A 18 -36.11 -48.04 2.81
CA THR A 18 -36.68 -48.19 1.47
C THR A 18 -38.08 -47.58 1.39
N PHE A 19 -38.33 -46.75 0.38
CA PHE A 19 -39.67 -46.23 0.09
C PHE A 19 -40.49 -47.27 -0.68
N SER A 20 -41.64 -47.66 -0.11
CA SER A 20 -42.69 -48.42 -0.78
C SER A 20 -44.05 -47.75 -0.53
N ASN A 21 -44.61 -47.19 -1.61
CA ASN A 21 -46.02 -46.97 -1.92
C ASN A 21 -47.07 -47.20 -0.82
N ILE A 22 -47.74 -46.11 -0.38
CA ILE A 22 -49.16 -46.15 0.02
C ILE A 22 -49.85 -44.88 -0.51
N LYS A 23 -50.98 -45.11 -1.20
CA LYS A 23 -51.88 -44.11 -1.76
C LYS A 23 -52.70 -43.42 -0.65
N GLY A 24 -52.86 -42.10 -0.75
CA GLY A 24 -54.12 -41.42 -0.46
C GLY A 24 -54.28 -40.73 0.90
N ILE A 25 -54.89 -39.54 0.81
CA ILE A 25 -55.62 -38.75 1.82
C ILE A 25 -54.84 -37.58 2.46
N THR A 26 -55.30 -36.41 2.01
CA THR A 26 -55.09 -35.04 2.44
C THR A 26 -55.37 -34.82 3.93
N VAL A 27 -54.43 -34.21 4.65
CA VAL A 27 -54.75 -33.35 5.80
C VAL A 27 -53.85 -32.11 5.75
N LEU A 28 -54.52 -30.97 5.63
CA LEU A 28 -53.96 -29.63 5.70
C LEU A 28 -53.80 -29.25 7.17
N THR A 29 -52.58 -28.98 7.64
CA THR A 29 -52.34 -28.21 8.87
C THR A 29 -51.17 -27.25 8.66
N LEU A 30 -51.50 -25.96 8.69
CA LEU A 30 -50.61 -24.80 8.76
C LEU A 30 -49.97 -24.68 10.16
N LEU A 31 -48.98 -23.76 10.24
CA LEU A 31 -48.18 -23.25 11.37
C LEU A 31 -46.75 -23.81 11.44
N SER A 32 -45.68 -23.03 11.61
CA SER A 32 -45.44 -21.58 11.59
C SER A 32 -43.94 -21.33 11.82
N LEU A 33 -43.41 -20.28 11.20
CA LEU A 33 -42.32 -19.40 11.66
C LEU A 33 -40.89 -19.92 11.91
N SER A 34 -39.97 -19.17 11.29
CA SER A 34 -38.65 -18.76 11.80
C SER A 34 -37.48 -19.74 11.62
N LEU A 35 -36.62 -19.43 10.65
CA LEU A 35 -35.44 -18.62 10.91
C LEU A 35 -35.00 -17.94 9.61
N CYS A 36 -35.31 -16.65 9.52
CA CYS A 36 -34.55 -15.72 8.69
C CYS A 36 -33.09 -15.79 9.13
N PHE A 37 -32.26 -16.51 8.40
CA PHE A 37 -30.87 -16.09 8.29
C PHE A 37 -30.85 -15.06 7.16
N PRO A 38 -30.68 -13.75 7.46
CA PRO A 38 -30.28 -12.86 6.39
C PRO A 38 -28.98 -13.44 5.82
N PRO A 39 -28.81 -13.50 4.48
CA PRO A 39 -27.49 -13.71 3.93
C PRO A 39 -26.63 -12.59 4.51
N ILE A 40 -25.69 -12.99 5.36
CA ILE A 40 -24.66 -12.11 5.89
C ILE A 40 -24.00 -11.52 4.64
N LEU A 41 -24.29 -10.24 4.40
CA LEU A 41 -23.52 -9.42 3.50
C LEU A 41 -22.08 -9.55 3.99
N LEU A 42 -21.27 -10.32 3.26
CA LEU A 42 -19.82 -10.14 3.29
C LEU A 42 -19.62 -8.68 2.93
N SER A 43 -19.42 -7.82 3.93
CA SER A 43 -18.80 -6.53 3.68
C SER A 43 -17.38 -6.87 3.22
N GLU A 44 -17.15 -6.90 1.92
CA GLU A 44 -15.82 -6.58 1.42
C GLU A 44 -15.53 -5.18 1.96
N GLN A 45 -14.73 -5.10 3.01
CA GLN A 45 -14.09 -3.85 3.36
C GLN A 45 -13.17 -3.53 2.19
N ILE A 46 -13.67 -2.70 1.28
CA ILE A 46 -12.86 -2.03 0.28
C ILE A 46 -11.92 -1.14 1.09
N TYR A 47 -10.73 -1.65 1.40
CA TYR A 47 -9.63 -0.81 1.84
C TYR A 47 -9.33 0.10 0.65
N PHE A 48 -9.82 1.33 0.71
CA PHE A 48 -9.41 2.39 -0.20
C PHE A 48 -7.92 2.61 0.07
N THR A 49 -7.09 1.95 -0.73
CA THR A 49 -5.66 2.23 -0.75
C THR A 49 -5.50 3.48 -1.59
N GLU A 50 -5.26 4.62 -0.94
CA GLU A 50 -4.94 5.84 -1.66
C GLU A 50 -3.61 5.62 -2.38
N ASP A 51 -3.66 5.65 -3.71
CA ASP A 51 -2.47 5.53 -4.56
C ASP A 51 -1.53 6.73 -4.39
N ILE A 52 -2.05 7.85 -3.89
CA ILE A 52 -1.35 9.12 -3.72
C ILE A 52 -1.72 9.67 -2.34
N TRP A 53 -0.70 10.00 -1.56
CA TRP A 53 -0.84 10.78 -0.33
C TRP A 53 -0.29 12.18 -0.55
N VAL A 54 -0.96 13.19 0.03
CA VAL A 54 -0.59 14.61 -0.06
C VAL A 54 -0.79 15.26 1.32
N SER A 55 0.22 15.96 1.82
CA SER A 55 0.23 16.54 3.17
C SER A 55 -0.85 17.61 3.38
N GLU A 56 -1.21 18.35 2.33
CA GLU A 56 -2.28 19.37 2.36
C GLU A 56 -3.64 18.80 2.78
N HIS A 57 -3.87 17.49 2.62
CA HIS A 57 -5.10 16.82 3.05
C HIS A 57 -5.09 16.42 4.54
N GLY A 58 -4.04 16.78 5.27
CA GLY A 58 -3.79 16.38 6.65
C GLY A 58 -2.94 15.12 6.74
N CYS A 59 -2.09 15.07 7.78
CA CYS A 59 -1.22 13.93 7.99
C CYS A 59 -1.95 12.78 8.69
N GLN A 60 -1.82 11.56 8.15
CA GLN A 60 -2.35 10.33 8.71
C GLN A 60 -1.21 9.42 9.16
N HIS A 61 -0.81 9.54 10.42
CA HIS A 61 0.33 8.81 10.98
C HIS A 61 0.11 7.29 10.86
N GLY A 62 1.14 6.56 10.44
CA GLY A 62 1.13 5.10 10.40
C GLY A 62 1.41 4.51 9.02
N LEU A 63 0.91 3.30 8.79
CA LEU A 63 1.23 2.50 7.61
C LEU A 63 0.30 2.80 6.43
N HIS A 64 0.90 3.16 5.31
CA HIS A 64 0.29 3.32 4.00
C HIS A 64 0.75 2.16 3.12
N HIS A 65 -0.09 1.15 2.95
CA HIS A 65 0.26 -0.05 2.20
C HIS A 65 0.28 0.22 0.69
N GLN A 66 1.26 -0.35 0.00
CA GLN A 66 1.26 -0.36 -1.45
C GLN A 66 0.15 -1.33 -1.95
N PRO A 67 -0.73 -0.92 -2.89
CA PRO A 67 -1.92 -1.72 -3.27
C PRO A 67 -1.68 -3.09 -3.95
N LYS A 68 -0.49 -3.32 -4.53
CA LYS A 68 -0.14 -4.42 -5.45
C LYS A 68 1.22 -5.06 -5.16
N GLY A 69 1.71 -5.04 -3.93
CA GLY A 69 3.13 -5.30 -3.67
C GLY A 69 3.48 -5.32 -2.19
N PRO A 70 4.64 -5.89 -1.83
CA PRO A 70 4.99 -6.24 -0.45
C PRO A 70 5.58 -5.08 0.35
N PHE A 71 5.20 -3.84 0.02
CA PHE A 71 5.79 -2.63 0.59
C PHE A 71 4.74 -1.79 1.31
N ALA A 72 5.18 -1.02 2.29
CA ALA A 72 4.41 0.05 2.90
C ALA A 72 5.31 1.27 3.15
N VAL A 73 4.70 2.44 3.17
CA VAL A 73 5.30 3.65 3.76
C VAL A 73 4.82 3.73 5.20
N PHE A 74 5.74 3.87 6.15
CA PHE A 74 5.41 4.37 7.48
C PHE A 74 5.55 5.89 7.46
N LEU A 75 4.44 6.61 7.64
CA LEU A 75 4.37 8.05 7.70
C LEU A 75 4.41 8.51 9.16
N PHE A 76 5.42 9.31 9.48
CA PHE A 76 5.59 9.98 10.77
C PHE A 76 5.11 11.42 10.64
N CYS A 77 3.92 11.70 11.18
CA CYS A 77 3.44 13.08 11.30
C CYS A 77 4.20 13.81 12.41
N GLU A 78 5.02 14.78 12.04
CA GLU A 78 5.70 15.67 12.99
C GLU A 78 5.12 17.08 12.85
N ASP A 79 4.92 17.76 13.97
CA ASP A 79 4.27 19.07 14.01
C ASP A 79 5.21 20.23 13.67
N ALA A 80 6.52 20.08 13.92
CA ALA A 80 7.49 21.16 13.80
C ALA A 80 8.40 21.10 12.57
N LEU A 81 8.72 19.90 12.06
CA LEU A 81 9.75 19.69 11.02
C LEU A 81 9.19 19.06 9.73
N GLY A 82 7.86 19.00 9.61
CA GLY A 82 7.18 18.37 8.48
C GLY A 82 7.14 16.85 8.58
N ASP A 83 6.46 16.21 7.65
CA ASP A 83 6.18 14.78 7.73
C ASP A 83 7.39 13.95 7.25
N TYR A 84 7.71 12.88 7.97
CA TYR A 84 8.80 11.97 7.60
C TYR A 84 8.25 10.64 7.11
N ILE A 85 8.98 9.95 6.25
CA ILE A 85 8.61 8.59 5.83
C ILE A 85 9.74 7.59 5.98
N GLY A 86 9.39 6.33 6.15
CA GLY A 86 10.27 5.19 5.92
C GLY A 86 9.57 4.16 5.05
N VAL A 87 10.30 3.48 4.16
CA VAL A 87 9.74 2.38 3.35
C VAL A 87 10.05 1.06 4.05
N ILE A 88 9.02 0.22 4.22
CA ILE A 88 9.11 -1.07 4.92
C ILE A 88 8.70 -2.19 3.96
N TYR A 89 9.49 -3.27 3.92
CA TYR A 89 9.04 -4.55 3.35
C TYR A 89 8.19 -5.31 4.37
N VAL A 90 6.93 -5.53 4.07
CA VAL A 90 5.93 -6.04 5.02
C VAL A 90 5.56 -7.52 4.82
N ASP A 91 5.99 -8.14 3.73
CA ASP A 91 5.69 -9.55 3.45
C ASP A 91 6.72 -10.51 4.10
N ILE A 92 6.51 -11.81 3.91
CA ILE A 92 7.33 -12.89 4.47
C ILE A 92 8.65 -12.97 3.70
N LEU A 93 9.76 -12.63 4.37
CA LEU A 93 11.10 -12.85 3.86
C LEU A 93 11.51 -14.32 3.96
N GLY A 94 12.19 -14.83 2.93
CA GLY A 94 12.69 -16.21 2.89
C GLY A 94 11.62 -17.26 2.59
N ALA A 95 10.41 -16.86 2.19
CA ALA A 95 9.41 -17.80 1.68
C ALA A 95 9.95 -18.54 0.42
N PRO A 96 9.57 -19.81 0.19
CA PRO A 96 10.04 -20.59 -0.98
C PRO A 96 9.76 -19.92 -2.33
N ASN A 97 8.78 -19.01 -2.37
CA ASN A 97 8.35 -18.26 -3.55
C ASN A 97 8.66 -16.75 -3.44
N ALA A 98 9.46 -16.32 -2.44
CA ALA A 98 9.82 -14.91 -2.32
C ALA A 98 10.61 -14.49 -3.57
N GLU A 99 10.25 -13.36 -4.18
CA GLU A 99 10.95 -12.90 -5.38
C GLU A 99 12.45 -12.71 -5.10
N PRO A 100 13.35 -12.98 -6.07
CA PRO A 100 14.81 -12.93 -5.89
C PRO A 100 15.36 -11.60 -5.36
N PHE A 101 14.59 -10.52 -5.46
CA PHE A 101 14.92 -9.18 -4.95
C PHE A 101 14.90 -9.10 -3.41
N SER A 102 14.44 -10.16 -2.72
CA SER A 102 14.46 -10.27 -1.26
C SER A 102 15.87 -10.30 -0.66
N ASN A 103 16.94 -10.37 -1.45
CA ASN A 103 18.30 -10.28 -0.90
C ASN A 103 18.66 -8.85 -0.44
N ARG A 104 17.95 -7.81 -0.88
CA ARG A 104 18.15 -6.42 -0.42
C ARG A 104 17.27 -6.04 0.76
N TRP A 105 16.25 -6.83 1.03
CA TRP A 105 15.32 -6.66 2.14
C TRP A 105 15.50 -7.87 3.05
N MET A 106 16.26 -7.69 4.12
CA MET A 106 16.58 -8.76 5.06
C MET A 106 15.81 -8.58 6.37
N LEU A 107 15.73 -9.62 7.20
CA LEU A 107 15.02 -9.58 8.48
C LEU A 107 15.47 -8.42 9.38
N ASP A 108 16.77 -8.15 9.37
CA ASP A 108 17.46 -7.07 10.09
C ASP A 108 17.54 -5.76 9.30
N ASN A 109 17.01 -5.72 8.07
CA ASN A 109 17.11 -4.58 7.16
C ASN A 109 15.83 -4.41 6.32
N ARG A 110 14.68 -4.44 7.03
CA ARG A 110 13.34 -4.30 6.45
C ARG A 110 12.89 -2.86 6.26
N LEU A 111 13.56 -1.92 6.93
CA LEU A 111 13.29 -0.49 6.85
C LEU A 111 14.36 0.17 5.96
N TRP A 112 13.91 1.01 5.04
CA TRP A 112 14.76 1.86 4.24
C TRP A 112 14.31 3.30 4.41
N GLN A 113 15.26 4.16 4.75
CA GLN A 113 15.05 5.58 4.95
C GLN A 113 16.35 6.29 4.61
N GLU A 114 16.29 7.35 3.81
CA GLU A 114 17.45 8.21 3.57
C GLU A 114 17.02 9.68 3.68
N PRO A 115 17.79 10.54 4.37
CA PRO A 115 17.40 11.91 4.66
C PRO A 115 16.98 12.72 3.43
N ILE A 116 17.56 12.41 2.26
CA ILE A 116 17.35 13.17 1.04
C ILE A 116 15.93 13.08 0.48
N TRP A 117 15.21 11.98 0.72
CA TRP A 117 13.83 11.81 0.23
C TRP A 117 12.84 11.52 1.37
N ALA A 118 13.32 11.24 2.56
CA ALA A 118 12.49 10.83 3.69
C ALA A 118 12.05 11.97 4.61
N SER A 119 12.64 13.16 4.47
CA SER A 119 12.41 14.31 5.36
C SER A 119 11.47 15.32 4.72
N ASP A 120 10.52 15.81 5.52
CA ASP A 120 9.53 16.84 5.14
C ASP A 120 8.88 16.55 3.78
N VAL A 121 8.25 15.38 3.73
CA VAL A 121 7.55 14.86 2.57
C VAL A 121 6.22 15.58 2.41
N THR A 122 6.02 16.18 1.24
CA THR A 122 4.77 16.87 0.91
C THR A 122 3.76 15.93 0.27
N SER A 123 4.24 14.86 -0.37
CA SER A 123 3.39 13.89 -1.05
C SER A 123 4.20 12.67 -1.50
N PHE A 124 3.51 11.54 -1.64
CA PHE A 124 4.06 10.36 -2.28
C PHE A 124 3.01 9.63 -3.11
N ALA A 125 3.43 8.88 -4.11
CA ALA A 125 2.54 8.13 -5.00
C ALA A 125 3.10 6.75 -5.35
N TRP A 126 2.25 5.73 -5.25
CA TRP A 126 2.58 4.36 -5.61
C TRP A 126 2.50 4.14 -7.12
N ASP A 127 3.58 3.60 -7.69
CA ASP A 127 3.56 3.12 -9.06
C ASP A 127 2.66 1.86 -9.19
N PRO A 128 1.94 1.70 -10.32
CA PRO A 128 0.99 0.61 -10.51
C PRO A 128 1.61 -0.78 -10.61
N SER A 129 2.93 -0.92 -10.78
CA SER A 129 3.65 -2.19 -10.78
C SER A 129 3.97 -2.71 -9.38
N GLY A 130 3.81 -1.88 -8.35
CA GLY A 130 4.14 -2.22 -6.96
C GLY A 130 5.62 -2.33 -6.65
N SER A 131 6.48 -1.77 -7.51
CA SER A 131 7.93 -1.80 -7.36
C SER A 131 8.60 -0.44 -7.27
N ARG A 132 7.82 0.65 -7.40
CA ARG A 132 8.30 2.02 -7.30
C ARG A 132 7.42 2.88 -6.39
N LEU A 133 8.04 3.89 -5.79
CA LEU A 133 7.38 4.95 -5.04
C LEU A 133 7.91 6.29 -5.56
N TYR A 134 7.02 7.23 -5.84
CA TYR A 134 7.38 8.62 -6.11
C TYR A 134 7.24 9.42 -4.83
N VAL A 135 8.21 10.27 -4.51
CA VAL A 135 8.24 11.05 -3.27
C VAL A 135 8.63 12.48 -3.60
N ALA A 136 7.86 13.45 -3.11
CA ALA A 136 8.19 14.87 -3.18
C ALA A 136 8.46 15.42 -1.78
N THR A 137 9.47 16.27 -1.66
CA THR A 137 9.85 16.93 -0.41
C THR A 137 9.69 18.43 -0.52
N SER A 138 9.49 19.07 0.62
CA SER A 138 9.46 20.52 0.76
C SER A 138 10.88 21.09 0.65
N ASN A 139 11.00 22.39 0.35
CA ASN A 139 12.27 23.11 0.31
C ASN A 139 12.65 23.79 1.64
N ILE A 140 11.86 23.60 2.70
CA ILE A 140 12.10 24.23 4.01
C ILE A 140 12.85 23.28 4.93
N TYR A 141 12.25 22.15 5.29
CA TYR A 141 12.88 21.12 6.15
C TYR A 141 13.22 19.84 5.39
N GLY A 142 12.82 19.78 4.11
CA GLY A 142 13.16 18.71 3.20
C GLY A 142 14.29 19.10 2.26
N SER A 143 14.58 18.22 1.32
CA SER A 143 15.58 18.46 0.28
C SER A 143 15.06 19.39 -0.83
N GLY A 144 13.75 19.50 -1.01
CA GLY A 144 13.12 20.24 -2.09
C GLY A 144 13.15 19.50 -3.44
N GLY A 145 13.27 18.18 -3.43
CA GLY A 145 13.37 17.32 -4.60
C GLY A 145 12.12 16.49 -4.88
N LEU A 146 12.04 15.97 -6.10
CA LEU A 146 11.08 14.95 -6.52
C LEU A 146 11.89 13.70 -6.89
N TYR A 147 11.55 12.57 -6.30
CA TYR A 147 12.32 11.33 -6.38
C TYR A 147 11.48 10.16 -6.88
N GLU A 148 12.13 9.24 -7.60
CA GLU A 148 11.66 7.89 -7.85
C GLU A 148 12.50 6.92 -7.01
N LEU A 149 11.83 6.11 -6.21
CA LEU A 149 12.44 5.08 -5.41
C LEU A 149 12.14 3.73 -6.07
N ASN A 150 13.17 3.03 -6.52
CA ASN A 150 13.05 1.65 -6.98
C ASN A 150 13.16 0.72 -5.77
N LEU A 151 12.02 0.18 -5.35
CA LEU A 151 11.90 -0.59 -4.11
C LEU A 151 12.57 -1.97 -4.23
N LYS A 152 12.58 -2.56 -5.43
CA LYS A 152 13.29 -3.82 -5.69
C LYS A 152 14.81 -3.69 -5.56
N THR A 153 15.36 -2.54 -5.96
CA THR A 153 16.81 -2.31 -5.94
C THR A 153 17.30 -1.47 -4.77
N ARG A 154 16.39 -0.88 -3.99
CA ARG A 154 16.67 0.12 -2.93
C ARG A 154 17.55 1.24 -3.46
N LYS A 155 17.13 1.85 -4.56
CA LYS A 155 17.81 2.99 -5.17
C LYS A 155 16.84 4.16 -5.29
N ALA A 156 17.26 5.33 -4.84
CA ALA A 156 16.56 6.58 -5.08
C ALA A 156 17.19 7.29 -6.29
N LYS A 157 16.34 7.91 -7.11
CA LYS A 157 16.73 8.70 -8.27
C LYS A 157 15.97 10.02 -8.25
N GLN A 158 16.70 11.12 -8.31
CA GLN A 158 16.09 12.44 -8.51
C GLN A 158 15.46 12.55 -9.90
N LEU A 159 14.19 12.93 -9.95
CA LEU A 159 13.45 13.27 -11.16
C LEU A 159 13.46 14.78 -11.41
N ALA A 160 13.32 15.58 -10.35
CA ALA A 160 13.37 17.04 -10.40
C ALA A 160 13.99 17.64 -9.11
N PRO A 161 14.64 18.82 -9.17
CA PRO A 161 14.97 19.57 -10.39
C PRO A 161 15.95 18.80 -11.29
N LYS A 162 15.98 19.09 -12.60
CA LYS A 162 16.99 18.51 -13.49
C LYS A 162 18.32 19.24 -13.33
N GLY A 163 19.44 18.54 -13.54
CA GLY A 163 20.78 19.13 -13.47
C GLY A 163 21.42 18.87 -12.11
N LYS A 164 21.65 19.93 -11.32
CA LYS A 164 22.38 19.81 -10.05
C LYS A 164 21.62 18.91 -9.08
N GLN A 165 22.31 17.92 -8.54
CA GLN A 165 21.75 17.00 -7.56
C GLN A 165 21.47 17.77 -6.26
N VAL A 166 20.27 17.60 -5.74
CA VAL A 166 19.87 18.13 -4.44
C VAL A 166 20.53 17.26 -3.37
N ASP A 167 21.06 17.90 -2.32
CA ASP A 167 21.73 17.21 -1.20
C ASP A 167 21.08 17.48 0.17
N GLY A 168 20.15 18.44 0.25
CA GLY A 168 19.44 18.76 1.50
C GLY A 168 20.31 19.40 2.58
N VAL A 169 21.52 19.87 2.22
CA VAL A 169 22.45 20.55 3.14
C VAL A 169 22.89 21.89 2.55
N ASP A 170 23.51 21.87 1.36
CA ASP A 170 24.07 23.04 0.68
C ASP A 170 23.29 23.39 -0.61
N ASN A 171 22.50 22.45 -1.11
CA ASN A 171 21.75 22.56 -2.35
C ASN A 171 20.34 22.03 -2.19
N PHE A 172 19.42 22.93 -1.86
CA PHE A 172 17.99 22.66 -1.80
C PHE A 172 17.34 22.87 -3.17
N GLY A 173 16.39 22.00 -3.50
CA GLY A 173 15.51 22.19 -4.64
C GLY A 173 14.36 23.16 -4.32
N PRO A 174 13.50 23.45 -5.31
CA PRO A 174 12.40 24.39 -5.13
C PRO A 174 11.25 23.82 -4.29
N GLY A 175 11.22 22.53 -4.00
CA GLY A 175 10.09 21.89 -3.34
C GLY A 175 8.98 21.55 -4.33
N TYR A 176 8.37 20.38 -4.14
CA TYR A 176 7.39 19.84 -5.07
C TYR A 176 6.18 19.28 -4.32
N VAL A 177 5.06 19.12 -5.01
CA VAL A 177 3.88 18.37 -4.55
C VAL A 177 3.34 17.54 -5.70
N ILE A 178 3.28 16.21 -5.55
CA ILE A 178 2.64 15.30 -6.49
C ILE A 178 1.13 15.52 -6.42
N THR A 179 0.51 15.72 -7.57
CA THR A 179 -0.93 16.01 -7.69
C THR A 179 -1.70 14.91 -8.37
N GLU A 180 -1.05 14.17 -9.28
CA GLU A 180 -1.69 13.08 -10.01
C GLU A 180 -0.64 12.09 -10.52
N LEU A 181 -1.03 10.82 -10.58
CA LEU A 181 -0.33 9.77 -11.32
C LEU A 181 -1.31 9.15 -12.32
N ASP A 182 -1.21 9.56 -13.59
CA ASP A 182 -1.98 8.95 -14.68
C ASP A 182 -1.31 7.61 -15.03
N LYS A 183 -1.88 6.53 -14.48
CA LYS A 183 -1.37 5.16 -14.61
C LYS A 183 -1.43 4.65 -16.06
N GLU A 184 -2.40 5.10 -16.84
CA GLU A 184 -2.57 4.65 -18.22
C GLU A 184 -1.53 5.31 -19.14
N LYS A 185 -1.33 6.62 -18.97
CA LYS A 185 -0.36 7.39 -19.76
C LYS A 185 1.06 7.33 -19.21
N GLN A 186 1.24 6.77 -18.01
CA GLN A 186 2.50 6.75 -17.29
C GLN A 186 3.04 8.17 -17.13
N VAL A 187 2.22 9.06 -16.57
CA VAL A 187 2.56 10.48 -16.37
C VAL A 187 2.40 10.83 -14.90
N LEU A 188 3.44 11.44 -14.31
CA LEU A 188 3.41 12.01 -12.98
C LEU A 188 3.23 13.53 -13.10
N ARG A 189 2.14 14.08 -12.55
CA ARG A 189 1.90 15.52 -12.49
C ARG A 189 2.22 16.06 -11.11
N TYR A 190 2.86 17.22 -11.06
CA TYR A 190 3.26 17.84 -9.82
C TYR A 190 3.23 19.37 -9.91
N LYS A 191 3.17 20.01 -8.74
CA LYS A 191 3.34 21.45 -8.54
C LYS A 191 4.73 21.74 -8.01
N ILE A 192 5.23 22.94 -8.29
CA ILE A 192 6.50 23.47 -7.79
C ILE A 192 6.19 24.57 -6.78
N ASN A 193 6.72 24.43 -5.56
CA ASN A 193 6.51 25.37 -4.45
C ASN A 193 7.69 26.35 -4.34
N GLU A 194 7.87 27.21 -5.33
CA GLU A 194 8.92 28.24 -5.28
C GLU A 194 8.62 29.27 -4.18
N SER A 195 9.27 29.14 -3.02
CA SER A 195 9.14 30.05 -1.86
C SER A 195 9.56 31.50 -2.16
N ASN A 196 10.24 31.75 -3.29
CA ASN A 196 10.73 33.06 -3.71
C ASN A 196 10.12 33.59 -5.03
N SER A 197 9.14 32.91 -5.61
CA SER A 197 8.55 33.35 -6.88
C SER A 197 7.37 34.29 -6.68
N LYS A 198 7.47 35.51 -7.23
CA LYS A 198 6.33 36.41 -7.43
C LYS A 198 5.31 35.88 -8.46
N ASP A 199 5.65 34.78 -9.12
CA ASP A 199 4.89 34.12 -10.18
C ASP A 199 4.38 32.80 -9.59
N GLY A 200 3.06 32.63 -9.51
CA GLY A 200 2.40 31.62 -8.66
C GLY A 200 2.79 30.15 -8.92
N THR A 201 2.19 29.25 -8.15
CA THR A 201 2.41 27.79 -8.22
C THR A 201 2.39 27.27 -9.66
N ARG A 202 3.52 26.77 -10.14
CA ARG A 202 3.66 26.20 -11.48
C ARG A 202 3.35 24.71 -11.45
N SER A 203 2.49 24.26 -12.37
CA SER A 203 2.24 22.84 -12.59
C SER A 203 3.12 22.31 -13.71
N ALA A 204 3.62 21.09 -13.56
CA ALA A 204 4.43 20.40 -14.55
C ALA A 204 4.12 18.90 -14.55
N GLU A 205 4.63 18.20 -15.56
CA GLU A 205 4.47 16.76 -15.70
C GLU A 205 5.78 16.11 -16.18
N ILE A 206 5.98 14.85 -15.78
CA ILE A 206 7.08 14.01 -16.26
C ILE A 206 6.48 12.70 -16.79
N SER A 207 6.89 12.32 -18.00
CA SER A 207 6.62 10.99 -18.55
C SER A 207 7.52 9.94 -17.88
N LEU A 208 6.88 8.96 -17.26
CA LEU A 208 7.49 7.82 -16.57
C LEU A 208 7.77 6.72 -17.60
N LYS A 209 8.73 6.94 -18.50
CA LYS A 209 9.17 5.84 -19.38
C LYS A 209 9.96 4.84 -18.53
N THR A 210 9.36 3.67 -18.31
CA THR A 210 10.00 2.47 -17.79
C THR A 210 11.21 2.13 -18.66
N ARG A 211 12.41 2.50 -18.19
CA ARG A 211 13.65 1.87 -18.66
C ARG A 211 13.98 0.76 -17.69
N ASP A 212 13.25 -0.34 -17.81
CA ASP A 212 13.72 -1.60 -17.25
C ASP A 212 14.84 -2.08 -18.19
N LYS A 213 16.08 -2.00 -17.71
CA LYS A 213 17.27 -2.60 -18.33
C LYS A 213 17.82 -3.65 -17.38
#